data_AF-A0A4U1JJL9-F1
#
_entry.id   AF-A0A4U1JJL9-F1
#
_cell.length_a   1.000
_cell.length_b   1.000
_cell.length_c   1.000
_cell.angle_alpha   90.00
_cell.angle_beta   90.00
_cell.angle_gamma   90.00
#
_symmetry.space_group_name_H-M   'P 1'
#
loop_
_entity.id
_entity.type
_entity.pdbx_description
1 polymer ?
#
loop_
_entity_poly.entity_id
_entity_poly.type
_entity_poly.pdbx_seq_one_letter_code
_entity_poly.pdbx_strand_id
1 'polypeptide(L)' 'MTAKLHPDLPIHQRIALIAEALAVVLDRGPEMAVEHTGPYPGNLGVYVIGEPYDDSRVVHQIDNIARELEVLL' A
#
# COMPACT_ATOMS: atom_id res chain seq x y z
N MET A 1 -15.52 -3.87 -10.98
CA MET A 1 -16.14 -4.59 -9.85
C MET A 1 -15.02 -4.92 -8.88
N THR A 2 -15.00 -4.33 -7.69
CA THR A 2 -13.99 -4.63 -6.66
C THR A 2 -14.22 -6.06 -6.21
N ALA A 3 -13.29 -6.97 -6.51
CA ALA A 3 -13.40 -8.34 -6.02
C ALA A 3 -13.37 -8.32 -4.48
N LYS A 4 -14.23 -9.13 -3.85
CA LYS A 4 -14.30 -9.22 -2.39
C LYS A 4 -13.17 -10.12 -1.89
N LEU A 5 -12.48 -9.69 -0.85
CA LEU A 5 -11.49 -10.50 -0.15
C LEU A 5 -12.19 -11.79 0.37
N HIS A 6 -11.65 -12.96 0.04
CA HIS A 6 -12.17 -14.25 0.45
C HIS A 6 -11.02 -15.22 0.78
N PRO A 7 -11.11 -16.04 1.85
CA PRO A 7 -10.03 -16.95 2.26
C PRO A 7 -9.61 -17.96 1.17
N ASP A 8 -10.56 -18.39 0.33
CA ASP A 8 -10.30 -19.37 -0.73
C ASP A 8 -9.54 -18.82 -1.94
N LEU A 9 -9.36 -17.50 -2.04
CA LEU A 9 -8.54 -16.92 -3.10
C LEU A 9 -7.07 -17.30 -2.89
N PRO A 10 -6.28 -17.50 -3.95
CA PRO A 10 -4.84 -17.64 -3.83
C PRO A 10 -4.22 -16.47 -3.05
N ILE A 11 -3.21 -16.75 -2.22
CA ILE A 11 -2.53 -15.74 -1.38
C ILE A 11 -2.14 -14.49 -2.17
N HIS A 12 -1.59 -14.67 -3.38
CA HIS A 12 -1.17 -13.54 -4.22
C HIS A 12 -2.34 -12.64 -4.65
N GLN A 13 -3.55 -13.19 -4.85
CA GLN A 13 -4.74 -12.40 -5.18
C GLN A 13 -5.26 -11.66 -3.96
N ARG A 14 -5.19 -12.27 -2.76
CA ARG A 14 -5.58 -11.61 -1.51
C ARG A 14 -4.66 -10.43 -1.21
N ILE A 15 -3.34 -10.64 -1.33
CA ILE A 15 -2.34 -9.56 -1.22
C ILE A 15 -2.63 -8.44 -2.21
N ALA A 16 -2.92 -8.76 -3.48
CA ALA A 16 -3.25 -7.74 -4.48
C ALA A 16 -4.51 -6.93 -4.10
N LEU A 17 -5.56 -7.59 -3.62
CA LEU A 17 -6.78 -6.91 -3.17
C LEU A 17 -6.55 -6.04 -1.93
N ILE A 18 -5.72 -6.50 -1.00
CA ILE A 18 -5.32 -5.71 0.16
C ILE A 18 -4.50 -4.50 -0.29
N ALA A 19 -3.54 -4.67 -1.19
CA ALA A 19 -2.74 -3.58 -1.75
C ALA A 19 -3.61 -2.52 -2.44
N GLU A 20 -4.59 -2.94 -3.25
CA GLU A 20 -5.57 -2.05 -3.87
C GLU A 20 -6.39 -1.28 -2.83
N ALA A 21 -6.85 -1.95 -1.78
CA ALA A 21 -7.59 -1.29 -0.70
C ALA A 21 -6.72 -0.30 0.08
N LEU A 22 -5.47 -0.66 0.37
CA LEU A 22 -4.49 0.22 1.01
C LEU A 22 -4.19 1.46 0.16
N ALA A 23 -4.10 1.31 -1.17
CA ALA A 23 -3.81 2.43 -2.07
C ALA A 23 -4.87 3.53 -1.95
N VAL A 24 -6.11 3.16 -1.65
CA VAL A 24 -7.21 4.11 -1.42
C VAL A 24 -7.20 4.65 0.01
N VAL A 25 -6.98 3.79 1.00
CA VAL A 25 -7.13 4.17 2.42
C VAL A 25 -5.96 4.99 2.94
N LEU A 26 -4.76 4.79 2.39
CA LEU A 26 -3.53 5.44 2.82
C LEU A 26 -3.21 6.71 2.03
N ASP A 27 -3.95 7.01 0.95
CA ASP A 27 -3.80 8.29 0.27
C ASP A 27 -4.60 9.39 0.99
N ARG A 28 -3.96 10.07 1.94
CA ARG A 28 -4.60 11.03 2.88
C ARG A 28 -4.02 12.43 2.82
N GLY A 29 -3.41 12.79 1.69
CA GLY A 29 -2.88 14.13 1.44
C GLY A 29 -1.39 14.25 1.75
N PRO A 30 -0.88 15.45 2.10
CA PRO A 30 0.55 15.75 2.04
C PRO A 30 1.40 14.96 3.05
N GLU A 31 0.81 14.57 4.18
CA GLU A 31 1.54 13.84 5.22
C GLU A 31 1.66 12.34 4.94
N MET A 32 0.75 11.79 4.12
CA MET A 32 0.69 10.40 3.74
C MET A 32 0.03 10.28 2.37
N ALA A 33 0.83 9.95 1.35
CA ALA A 33 0.33 9.78 -0.01
C ALA A 33 0.82 8.48 -0.63
N VAL A 34 0.04 7.95 -1.57
CA VAL A 34 0.37 6.75 -2.33
C VAL A 34 0.84 7.19 -3.71
N GLU A 35 2.10 6.87 -4.04
CA GLU A 35 2.74 7.30 -5.28
C GLU A 35 3.51 6.15 -5.93
N HIS A 36 3.81 6.27 -7.22
CA HIS A 36 4.64 5.30 -7.93
C HIS A 36 6.09 5.32 -7.41
N THR A 37 6.65 4.14 -7.21
CA THR A 37 8.05 3.96 -6.79
C THR A 37 8.84 3.20 -7.85
N GLY A 38 10.02 3.71 -8.19
CA GLY A 38 10.92 3.04 -9.13
C GLY A 38 10.44 3.11 -10.58
N PRO A 39 11.00 2.26 -11.46
CA PRO A 39 10.83 2.41 -12.91
C PRO A 39 9.52 1.82 -13.45
N TYR A 40 8.74 1.09 -12.64
CA TYR A 40 7.57 0.36 -13.09
C TYR A 40 6.27 1.01 -12.56
N PRO A 41 5.28 1.28 -13.43
CA PRO A 41 4.01 1.88 -13.02
C PRO A 41 3.20 1.04 -12.02
N GLY A 42 3.46 -0.27 -11.91
CA GLY A 42 2.75 -1.11 -10.95
C GLY A 42 3.25 -0.98 -9.51
N ASN A 43 4.44 -0.42 -9.30
CA ASN A 43 5.05 -0.38 -7.99
C ASN A 43 4.54 0.85 -7.24
N LEU A 44 3.66 0.63 -6.26
CA LEU A 44 3.14 1.70 -5.41
C LEU A 44 3.83 1.69 -4.04
N GLY A 45 4.06 2.90 -3.53
CA GLY A 45 4.67 3.13 -2.24
C GLY A 45 3.84 4.12 -1.44
N VAL A 46 3.77 3.87 -0.15
CA VAL A 46 3.20 4.79 0.82
C VAL A 46 4.33 5.69 1.31
N TYR A 47 4.23 6.97 0.99
CA TYR A 47 5.19 7.99 1.39
C TYR A 47 4.66 8.73 2.61
N VAL A 48 5.40 8.68 3.70
CA VAL A 48 5.05 9.31 4.98
C VAL A 48 6.12 10.32 5.36
N ILE A 49 5.72 11.46 5.91
CA ILE A 49 6.67 12.43 6.48
C ILE A 49 7.43 11.77 7.65
N GLY A 50 8.76 11.81 7.60
CA GLY A 50 9.62 11.13 8.58
C GLY A 50 9.56 11.75 9.99
N GLU A 51 9.50 13.09 10.06
CA GLU A 51 9.42 13.86 11.30
C GLU A 51 8.53 15.10 11.11
N PRO A 52 7.84 15.60 12.15
CA PRO A 52 7.07 16.84 12.02
C PRO A 52 7.94 17.98 11.49
N TYR A 53 7.43 18.69 10.47
CA TYR A 53 8.12 19.80 9.79
C TYR A 53 9.36 19.41 8.97
N ASP A 54 9.58 18.12 8.74
CA ASP A 54 10.62 17.63 7.82
C ASP A 54 10.06 17.50 6.39
N ASP A 55 10.85 17.90 5.41
CA ASP A 55 10.55 17.74 3.98
C ASP A 55 10.93 16.32 3.49
N SER A 56 11.66 15.56 4.30
CA SER A 56 12.02 14.18 3.98
C SER A 56 10.83 13.23 4.12
N ARG A 57 10.67 12.35 3.14
CA ARG A 57 9.61 11.32 3.11
C ARG A 57 10.24 9.94 3.13
N VAL A 58 9.71 9.08 3.99
CA VAL A 58 10.04 7.65 4.02
C VAL A 58 9.04 6.91 3.14
N VAL A 59 9.54 5.98 2.33
CA VAL A 59 8.71 5.16 1.44
C VAL A 59 8.62 3.72 1.94
N HIS A 60 7.40 3.20 1.99
CA HIS A 60 7.12 1.80 2.27
C HIS A 60 6.41 1.18 1.07
N GLN A 61 6.94 0.07 0.53
CA GLN A 61 6.30 -0.64 -0.58
C GLN A 61 4.94 -1.17 -0.14
N ILE A 62 3.88 -0.86 -0.90
CA ILE A 62 2.52 -1.20 -0.51
C ILE A 62 2.31 -2.72 -0.47
N ASP A 63 2.99 -3.46 -1.34
CA ASP A 63 2.93 -4.92 -1.38
C ASP A 63 3.53 -5.57 -0.13
N ASN A 64 4.51 -4.92 0.49
CA ASN A 64 5.08 -5.40 1.75
C ASN A 64 4.07 -5.21 2.89
N ILE A 65 3.45 -4.04 2.97
CA ILE A 65 2.38 -3.77 3.96
C ILE A 65 1.22 -4.75 3.76
N ALA A 66 0.79 -4.95 2.51
CA ALA A 66 -0.30 -5.88 2.19
C ALA A 66 0.03 -7.32 2.59
N ARG A 67 1.27 -7.77 2.37
CA ARG A 67 1.73 -9.10 2.79
C ARG A 67 1.76 -9.24 4.31
N GLU A 68 2.21 -8.22 5.04
CA GLU A 68 2.24 -8.24 6.50
C GLU A 68 0.83 -8.27 7.08
N LEU A 69 -0.11 -7.50 6.51
CA LEU A 69 -1.51 -7.53 6.92
C LEU A 69 -2.18 -8.87 6.62
N GLU A 70 -1.87 -9.48 5.49
CA GLU A 70 -2.40 -10.80 5.12
C GLU A 70 -2.02 -11.90 6.14
N VAL A 71 -0.91 -11.76 6.86
CA VAL A 71 -0.53 -12.71 7.93
C VAL A 71 -1.40 -12.53 9.18
N LEU A 72 -2.02 -11.37 9.36
CA LEU A 72 -2.82 -11.02 10.55
C LEU A 72 -4.32 -11.30 10.38
N LEU A 73 -4.80 -11.55 9.16
CA LEU A 73 -6.20 -11.81 8.80
C LEU A 73 -6.53 -13.30 8.77
#